data_AF-A0A935GEQ0-F1
#
_entry.id   AF-A0A935GEQ0-F1
#
_cell.length_a   1.000
_cell.length_b   1.000
_cell.length_c   1.000
_cell.angle_alpha   90.00
_cell.angle_beta   90.00
_cell.angle_gamma   90.00
#
_symmetry.space_group_name_H-M   'P 1'
#
loop_
_entity.id
_entity.type
_entity.pdbx_description
1 polymer ?
#
loop_
_entity_poly.entity_id
_entity_poly.type
_entity_poly.pdbx_seq_one_letter_code
_entity_poly.pdbx_strand_id
1 'polypeptide(L)'
;MTVLALTNVLGQDNKVICDCPKTQFAGTRADTTFYLSNGKTIVLCGYKNPESKPTTFSEFILAVCGQDTIIDFWGAVQTCRLNVNKDTLFVSELKNLPTGKNFKYQETVWTTEKIFFNGQKVVRKLFVNRQIKKYNQDEIQTVLKAYETAKSGLDECKMEIANRLFIATISGDKKARQYFKEFKNKFGTLDGAFAEEYSDLIAMLDLWDKKNNVP
;
A
#
# COMPACT_ATOMS: atom_id res chain seq x y z
N MET A 1 -39.98 -21.72 54.96
CA MET A 1 -39.30 -22.40 53.84
C MET A 1 -39.30 -21.44 52.66
N THR A 2 -38.15 -20.86 52.36
CA THR A 2 -38.00 -19.83 51.32
C THR A 2 -37.44 -20.51 50.07
N VAL A 3 -38.24 -20.58 49.01
CA VAL A 3 -37.80 -21.13 47.72
C VAL A 3 -37.19 -19.97 46.93
N LEU A 4 -35.86 -19.98 46.81
CA LEU A 4 -35.11 -19.09 45.92
C LEU A 4 -35.29 -19.59 44.48
N ALA A 5 -36.08 -18.87 43.70
CA ALA A 5 -36.15 -19.06 42.26
C ALA A 5 -34.89 -18.45 41.61
N LEU A 6 -34.01 -19.31 41.10
CA LEU A 6 -32.92 -18.91 40.22
C LEU A 6 -33.51 -18.54 38.86
N THR A 7 -33.67 -17.24 38.60
CA THR A 7 -33.95 -16.74 37.25
C THR A 7 -32.68 -16.86 36.42
N ASN A 8 -32.64 -17.84 35.52
CA ASN A 8 -31.65 -17.86 34.44
C ASN A 8 -31.90 -16.64 33.54
N VAL A 9 -31.06 -15.62 33.68
CA VAL A 9 -30.97 -14.53 32.70
C VAL A 9 -30.26 -15.11 31.49
N LEU A 10 -31.04 -15.55 30.50
CA LEU A 10 -30.53 -15.76 29.15
C LEU A 10 -30.29 -14.38 28.55
N GLY A 11 -29.08 -13.85 28.75
CA GLY A 11 -28.61 -12.72 27.94
C GLY A 11 -28.61 -13.19 26.49
N GLN A 12 -29.47 -12.60 25.66
CA GLN A 12 -29.31 -12.73 24.21
C GLN A 12 -27.90 -12.20 23.92
N ASP A 13 -26.98 -13.09 23.52
CA ASP A 13 -25.74 -12.67 22.88
C ASP A 13 -26.17 -11.88 21.65
N ASN A 14 -26.23 -10.55 21.78
CA ASN A 14 -26.43 -9.65 20.66
C ASN A 14 -25.27 -9.96 19.71
N LYS A 15 -25.56 -10.74 18.67
CA LYS A 15 -24.58 -11.14 17.67
C LYS A 15 -24.02 -9.85 17.08
N VAL A 16 -22.79 -9.52 17.47
CA VAL A 16 -22.13 -8.31 17.00
C VAL A 16 -22.01 -8.45 15.48
N ILE A 17 -22.73 -7.60 14.75
CA ILE A 17 -22.68 -7.58 13.30
C ILE A 17 -21.38 -6.87 12.92
N CYS A 18 -20.47 -7.64 12.32
CA CYS A 18 -19.18 -7.16 11.83
C CYS A 18 -19.29 -6.69 10.37
N ASP A 19 -20.27 -5.83 10.09
CA ASP A 19 -20.40 -5.17 8.78
C ASP A 19 -19.61 -3.85 8.80
N CYS A 20 -19.14 -3.40 7.64
CA CYS A 20 -18.55 -2.07 7.53
C CYS A 20 -19.63 -0.99 7.47
N PRO A 21 -19.32 0.23 7.94
CA PRO A 21 -20.14 1.40 7.72
C PRO A 21 -20.43 1.60 6.24
N LYS A 22 -21.64 2.07 5.91
CA LYS A 22 -22.02 2.37 4.53
C LYS A 22 -21.19 3.56 4.03
N THR A 23 -20.47 3.37 2.92
CA THR A 23 -19.71 4.44 2.27
C THR A 23 -20.03 4.48 0.78
N GLN A 24 -19.56 5.52 0.09
CA GLN A 24 -19.60 5.56 -1.39
C GLN A 24 -18.54 4.65 -2.04
N PHE A 25 -17.63 4.09 -1.25
CA PHE A 25 -16.43 3.39 -1.74
C PHE A 25 -16.50 1.87 -1.61
N ALA A 26 -17.32 1.35 -0.70
CA ALA A 26 -17.45 -0.08 -0.47
C ALA A 26 -18.85 -0.43 0.04
N GLY A 27 -19.29 -1.66 -0.26
CA GLY A 27 -20.48 -2.25 0.34
C GLY A 27 -20.32 -2.45 1.84
N THR A 28 -21.43 -2.71 2.54
CA THR A 28 -21.43 -2.89 4.00
C THR A 28 -21.00 -4.29 4.43
N ARG A 29 -21.10 -5.28 3.56
CA ARG A 29 -20.77 -6.67 3.91
C ARG A 29 -19.26 -6.86 3.96
N ALA A 30 -18.76 -7.41 5.07
CA ALA A 30 -17.36 -7.78 5.19
C ALA A 30 -16.97 -8.91 4.22
N ASP A 31 -15.91 -8.66 3.45
CA ASP A 31 -15.23 -9.64 2.60
C ASP A 31 -14.24 -10.48 3.41
N THR A 32 -13.59 -9.86 4.39
CA THR A 32 -12.58 -10.52 5.23
C THR A 32 -12.63 -9.98 6.65
N THR A 33 -12.49 -10.88 7.63
CA THR A 33 -12.47 -10.55 9.06
C THR A 33 -11.13 -10.95 9.67
N PHE A 34 -10.51 -10.02 10.37
CA PHE A 34 -9.22 -10.19 11.04
C PHE A 34 -9.43 -10.18 12.55
N TYR A 35 -9.22 -11.33 13.19
CA TYR A 35 -9.30 -11.47 14.65
C TYR A 35 -7.92 -11.24 15.27
N LEU A 36 -7.83 -10.34 16.25
CA LEU A 36 -6.62 -10.07 17.02
C LEU A 36 -6.67 -10.81 18.37
N SER A 37 -5.51 -11.16 18.92
CA SER A 37 -5.40 -11.92 20.18
C SER A 37 -5.94 -11.16 21.41
N ASN A 38 -6.01 -9.83 21.36
CA ASN A 38 -6.59 -8.97 22.39
C ASN A 38 -8.13 -8.87 22.32
N GLY A 39 -8.79 -9.71 21.51
CA GLY A 39 -10.24 -9.74 21.34
C GLY A 39 -10.80 -8.67 20.41
N LYS A 40 -9.94 -7.79 19.85
CA LYS A 40 -10.36 -6.83 18.81
C LYS A 40 -10.51 -7.51 17.47
N THR A 41 -11.40 -6.98 16.65
CA THR A 41 -11.68 -7.49 15.30
C THR A 41 -11.71 -6.33 14.32
N ILE A 42 -10.98 -6.47 13.22
CA ILE A 42 -10.97 -5.54 12.09
C ILE A 42 -11.65 -6.23 10.92
N VAL A 43 -12.51 -5.51 10.20
CA VAL A 43 -13.17 -6.01 8.99
C VAL A 43 -12.68 -5.24 7.77
N LEU A 44 -12.60 -5.95 6.65
CA LEU A 44 -12.34 -5.40 5.34
C LEU A 44 -13.59 -5.57 4.48
N CYS A 45 -14.03 -4.47 3.86
CA CYS A 45 -15.07 -4.47 2.85
C CYS A 45 -14.54 -3.81 1.59
N GLY A 46 -14.60 -4.51 0.46
CA GLY A 46 -14.02 -4.04 -0.79
C GLY A 46 -13.49 -5.16 -1.66
N TYR A 47 -12.75 -4.82 -2.70
CA TYR A 47 -12.37 -5.81 -3.70
C TYR A 47 -11.25 -6.74 -3.24
N LYS A 48 -11.55 -8.04 -3.20
CA LYS A 48 -10.58 -9.13 -3.00
C LYS A 48 -10.28 -9.77 -4.35
N ASN A 49 -9.01 -9.77 -4.77
CA ASN A 49 -8.60 -10.42 -6.01
C ASN A 49 -8.42 -11.95 -5.78
N PRO A 50 -9.31 -12.80 -6.32
CA PRO A 50 -9.27 -14.24 -6.07
C PRO A 50 -8.18 -14.97 -6.88
N GLU A 51 -7.70 -14.38 -7.96
CA GLU A 51 -6.69 -14.97 -8.86
C GLU A 51 -5.26 -14.76 -8.34
N SER A 52 -5.07 -13.73 -7.51
CA SER A 52 -3.77 -13.41 -6.92
C SER A 52 -3.35 -14.47 -5.89
N LYS A 53 -2.12 -14.98 -6.03
CA LYS A 53 -1.48 -15.89 -5.06
C LYS A 53 -0.14 -15.29 -4.60
N PRO A 54 -0.03 -14.85 -3.34
CA PRO A 54 -1.07 -14.77 -2.31
C PRO A 54 -2.14 -13.70 -2.64
N THR A 55 -3.30 -13.81 -1.98
CA THR A 55 -4.45 -12.91 -2.21
C THR A 55 -4.07 -11.45 -2.01
N THR A 56 -4.60 -10.60 -2.88
CA THR A 56 -4.45 -9.15 -2.82
C THR A 56 -5.82 -8.47 -2.77
N PHE A 57 -5.82 -7.21 -2.34
CA PHE A 57 -7.00 -6.39 -2.15
C PHE A 57 -6.78 -5.00 -2.75
N SER A 58 -7.84 -4.39 -3.29
CA SER A 58 -7.86 -3.01 -3.79
C SER A 58 -9.24 -2.41 -3.51
N GLU A 59 -9.40 -1.09 -3.59
CA GLU A 59 -10.70 -0.42 -3.38
C GLU A 59 -11.44 -0.95 -2.14
N PHE A 60 -10.84 -0.80 -0.96
CA PHE A 60 -11.37 -1.36 0.27
C PHE A 60 -11.30 -0.39 1.44
N ILE A 61 -12.22 -0.57 2.38
CA ILE A 61 -12.18 0.07 3.68
C ILE A 61 -11.80 -0.94 4.75
N LEU A 62 -11.09 -0.46 5.77
CA LEU A 62 -10.95 -1.17 7.03
C LEU A 62 -11.79 -0.50 8.10
N ALA A 63 -12.53 -1.28 8.89
CA ALA A 63 -13.33 -0.78 9.99
C ALA A 63 -13.17 -1.66 11.25
N VAL A 64 -13.43 -1.10 12.42
CA VAL A 64 -13.45 -1.85 13.67
C VAL A 64 -14.80 -2.55 13.81
N CYS A 65 -14.82 -3.88 13.94
CA CYS A 65 -16.09 -4.61 14.07
C CYS A 65 -16.88 -4.13 15.29
N GLY A 66 -18.20 -3.97 15.11
CA GLY A 66 -19.11 -3.55 16.18
C GLY A 66 -19.01 -2.07 16.52
N GLN A 67 -18.27 -1.28 15.73
CA GLN A 67 -18.12 0.16 15.90
C GLN A 67 -18.36 0.86 14.55
N ASP A 68 -18.94 2.06 14.59
CA ASP A 68 -19.11 2.91 13.40
C ASP A 68 -17.82 3.67 13.04
N THR A 69 -16.67 3.00 13.18
CA THR A 69 -15.34 3.61 13.02
C THR A 69 -14.62 3.00 11.84
N ILE A 70 -14.49 3.79 10.78
CA ILE A 70 -13.61 3.51 9.64
C ILE A 70 -12.17 3.84 10.06
N ILE A 71 -11.26 2.90 9.82
CA ILE A 71 -9.82 3.06 10.07
C ILE A 71 -9.19 3.85 8.91
N ASP A 72 -9.43 3.41 7.67
CA ASP A 72 -9.10 4.14 6.45
C ASP A 72 -9.74 3.51 5.20
N PHE A 73 -9.53 4.16 4.06
CA PHE A 73 -9.82 3.70 2.72
C PHE A 73 -8.54 3.54 1.87
N TRP A 74 -8.46 2.45 1.12
CA TRP A 74 -7.44 2.20 0.10
C TRP A 74 -8.08 2.22 -1.29
N GLY A 75 -7.55 3.05 -2.17
CA GLY A 75 -8.11 3.31 -3.49
C GLY A 75 -7.97 2.15 -4.48
N ALA A 76 -8.64 2.28 -5.63
CA ALA A 76 -8.62 1.26 -6.69
C ALA A 76 -7.23 1.04 -7.31
N VAL A 77 -6.40 2.09 -7.36
CA VAL A 77 -5.02 2.01 -7.89
C VAL A 77 -4.03 1.39 -6.88
N GLN A 78 -4.46 1.12 -5.65
CA GLN A 78 -3.63 0.50 -4.62
C GLN A 78 -3.90 -1.00 -4.56
N THR A 79 -2.86 -1.79 -4.81
CA THR A 79 -2.90 -3.24 -4.58
C THR A 79 -2.20 -3.55 -3.26
N CYS A 80 -2.91 -4.16 -2.32
CA CYS A 80 -2.41 -4.44 -0.99
C CYS A 80 -2.44 -5.94 -0.67
N ARG A 81 -1.48 -6.37 0.16
CA ARG A 81 -1.54 -7.65 0.89
C ARG A 81 -1.77 -7.38 2.36
N LEU A 82 -2.69 -8.14 2.95
CA LEU A 82 -3.02 -8.03 4.36
C LEU A 82 -2.66 -9.32 5.10
N ASN A 83 -2.03 -9.17 6.25
CA ASN A 83 -1.77 -10.28 7.15
C ASN A 83 -1.81 -9.83 8.61
N VAL A 84 -2.15 -10.76 9.50
CA VAL A 84 -2.15 -10.53 10.95
C VAL A 84 -0.94 -11.20 11.57
N ASN A 85 -0.30 -10.53 12.53
CA ASN A 85 0.64 -11.14 13.46
C ASN A 85 0.35 -10.62 14.86
N LYS A 86 -0.12 -11.52 15.75
CA LYS A 86 -0.62 -11.20 17.09
C LYS A 86 -1.71 -10.10 17.04
N ASP A 87 -1.47 -8.96 17.71
CA ASP A 87 -2.40 -7.84 17.80
C ASP A 87 -2.15 -6.74 16.77
N THR A 88 -1.53 -7.07 15.63
CA THR A 88 -1.22 -6.10 14.58
C THR A 88 -1.66 -6.63 13.22
N LEU A 89 -2.48 -5.85 12.54
CA LEU A 89 -2.78 -5.99 11.12
C LEU A 89 -1.72 -5.23 10.31
N PHE A 90 -1.17 -5.90 9.30
CA PHE A 90 -0.19 -5.33 8.39
C PHE A 90 -0.86 -5.15 7.04
N VAL A 91 -0.80 -3.95 6.49
CA VAL A 91 -1.28 -3.62 5.14
C VAL A 91 -0.06 -3.25 4.30
N SER A 92 0.36 -4.18 3.44
CA SER A 92 1.52 -4.00 2.57
C SER A 92 1.09 -3.55 1.19
N GLU A 93 1.40 -2.32 0.80
CA GLU A 93 1.17 -1.82 -0.55
C GLU A 93 2.21 -2.41 -1.50
N LEU A 94 1.74 -2.91 -2.64
CA LEU A 94 2.53 -3.54 -3.68
C LEU A 94 2.64 -2.61 -4.88
N LYS A 95 3.86 -2.45 -5.39
CA LYS A 95 4.14 -1.75 -6.65
C LYS A 95 4.91 -2.67 -7.59
N ASN A 96 4.60 -2.61 -8.87
CA ASN A 96 5.37 -3.31 -9.89
C ASN A 96 6.57 -2.43 -10.27
N LEU A 97 7.78 -2.79 -9.82
CA LEU A 97 8.98 -1.97 -9.98
C LEU A 97 10.08 -2.76 -10.72
N PRO A 98 10.97 -2.08 -11.48
CA PRO A 98 12.02 -2.74 -12.27
C PRO A 98 13.20 -3.20 -11.39
N THR A 99 12.92 -3.91 -10.29
CA THR A 99 13.89 -4.35 -9.29
C THR A 99 14.39 -5.78 -9.54
N GLY A 100 13.88 -6.48 -10.56
CA GLY A 100 14.34 -7.82 -10.93
C GLY A 100 15.73 -7.83 -11.60
N LYS A 101 16.18 -9.02 -11.99
CA LYS A 101 17.38 -9.18 -12.84
C LYS A 101 17.11 -8.52 -14.20
N ASN A 102 18.11 -7.83 -14.75
CA ASN A 102 18.01 -7.11 -16.03
C ASN A 102 16.84 -6.12 -16.08
N PHE A 103 16.59 -5.40 -14.97
CA PHE A 103 15.49 -4.44 -14.85
C PHE A 103 14.09 -5.02 -15.04
N LYS A 104 13.92 -6.35 -14.94
CA LYS A 104 12.60 -6.98 -15.04
C LYS A 104 11.69 -6.41 -13.96
N TYR A 105 10.48 -6.04 -14.36
CA TYR A 105 9.43 -5.65 -13.44
C TYR A 105 9.02 -6.83 -12.56
N GLN A 106 8.94 -6.58 -11.27
CA GLN A 106 8.44 -7.53 -10.30
C GLN A 106 7.69 -6.79 -9.20
N GLU A 107 6.73 -7.49 -8.63
CA GLU A 107 5.99 -7.00 -7.47
C GLU A 107 6.94 -6.77 -6.30
N THR A 108 6.88 -5.57 -5.75
CA THR A 108 7.75 -5.08 -4.69
C THR A 108 6.88 -4.46 -3.61
N VAL A 109 7.05 -4.89 -2.35
CA VAL A 109 6.42 -4.21 -1.21
C VAL A 109 7.02 -2.82 -1.10
N TRP A 110 6.20 -1.79 -1.29
CA TRP A 110 6.62 -0.40 -1.23
C TRP A 110 6.50 0.17 0.18
N THR A 111 5.31 0.08 0.75
CA THR A 111 5.03 0.48 2.13
C THR A 111 4.37 -0.65 2.90
N THR A 112 4.52 -0.62 4.22
CA THR A 112 3.73 -1.44 5.14
C THR A 112 3.17 -0.54 6.21
N GLU A 113 1.85 -0.48 6.29
CA GLU A 113 1.14 0.13 7.40
C GLU A 113 0.86 -0.92 8.49
N LYS A 114 1.18 -0.57 9.73
CA LYS A 114 0.86 -1.37 10.91
C LYS A 114 -0.33 -0.74 11.63
N ILE A 115 -1.37 -1.53 11.84
CA ILE A 115 -2.60 -1.13 12.50
C ILE A 115 -2.78 -2.01 13.75
N PHE A 116 -2.83 -1.38 14.92
CA PHE A 116 -2.98 -2.06 16.21
C PHE A 116 -3.77 -1.19 17.18
N PHE A 117 -4.09 -1.73 18.36
CA PHE A 117 -4.86 -1.02 19.37
C PHE A 117 -3.98 -0.67 20.58
N ASN A 118 -4.07 0.57 21.05
CA ASN A 118 -3.61 0.98 22.37
C ASN A 118 -4.84 1.28 23.23
N GLY A 119 -5.25 0.30 24.05
CA GLY A 119 -6.56 0.31 24.70
C GLY A 119 -7.68 0.26 23.66
N GLN A 120 -8.56 1.27 23.65
CA GLN A 120 -9.65 1.39 22.67
C GLN A 120 -9.24 2.17 21.41
N LYS A 121 -8.08 2.85 21.43
CA LYS A 121 -7.65 3.71 20.33
C LYS A 121 -6.93 2.91 19.24
N VAL A 122 -7.37 3.08 18.01
CA VAL A 122 -6.64 2.58 16.83
C VAL A 122 -5.37 3.41 16.63
N VAL A 123 -4.24 2.72 16.49
CA VAL A 123 -2.93 3.31 16.20
C VAL A 123 -2.45 2.78 14.85
N ARG A 124 -2.00 3.70 14.01
CA ARG A 124 -1.53 3.45 12.66
C ARG A 124 -0.08 3.92 12.56
N LYS A 125 0.76 3.16 11.87
CA LYS A 125 2.15 3.52 11.61
C LYS A 125 2.57 3.06 10.23
N LEU A 126 2.86 4.00 9.34
CA LEU A 126 3.32 3.72 7.98
C LEU A 126 4.85 3.58 7.94
N PHE A 127 5.35 2.53 7.30
CA PHE A 127 6.77 2.28 7.09
C PHE A 127 7.08 2.13 5.61
N VAL A 128 8.09 2.86 5.12
CA VAL A 128 8.65 2.66 3.78
C VAL A 128 9.59 1.46 3.80
N ASN A 129 9.47 0.55 2.85
CA ASN A 129 10.36 -0.59 2.73
C ASN A 129 11.74 -0.15 2.23
N ARG A 130 12.69 0.03 3.15
CA ARG A 130 14.08 0.40 2.81
C ARG A 130 14.93 -0.75 2.28
N GLN A 131 14.39 -1.97 2.25
CA GLN A 131 15.09 -3.18 1.81
C GLN A 131 14.82 -3.55 0.35
N ILE A 132 14.19 -2.66 -0.42
CA ILE A 132 14.03 -2.82 -1.87
C ILE A 132 15.41 -2.99 -2.51
N LYS A 133 15.53 -3.94 -3.45
CA LYS A 133 16.78 -4.19 -4.19
C LYS A 133 17.22 -2.89 -4.87
N LYS A 134 18.40 -2.43 -4.49
CA LYS A 134 19.08 -1.27 -5.11
C LYS A 134 19.81 -1.71 -6.35
N TYR A 135 19.94 -0.79 -7.29
CA TYR A 135 20.81 -0.98 -8.44
C TYR A 135 22.27 -0.90 -8.02
N ASN A 136 23.07 -1.80 -8.58
CA ASN A 136 24.52 -1.68 -8.52
C ASN A 136 25.02 -0.63 -9.52
N GLN A 137 26.34 -0.39 -9.53
CA GLN A 137 26.93 0.65 -10.37
C GLN A 137 26.71 0.40 -11.87
N ASP A 138 26.83 -0.85 -12.34
CA ASP A 138 26.66 -1.19 -13.76
C ASP A 138 25.22 -1.01 -14.21
N GLU A 139 24.26 -1.39 -13.37
CA GLU A 139 22.83 -1.15 -13.57
C GLU A 139 22.55 0.35 -13.65
N ILE A 140 23.10 1.16 -12.74
CA ILE A 140 22.98 2.63 -12.76
C ILE A 140 23.55 3.21 -14.06
N GLN A 141 24.78 2.84 -14.44
CA GLN A 141 25.40 3.35 -15.68
C GLN A 141 24.58 2.99 -16.92
N THR A 142 23.98 1.80 -16.95
CA THR A 142 23.08 1.39 -18.04
C THR A 142 21.86 2.31 -18.13
N VAL A 143 21.25 2.64 -16.99
CA VAL A 143 20.09 3.55 -16.94
C VAL A 143 20.45 4.98 -17.35
N LEU A 144 21.57 5.49 -16.85
CA LEU A 144 22.06 6.83 -17.20
C LEU A 144 22.34 6.94 -18.71
N LYS A 145 23.02 5.94 -19.28
CA LYS A 145 23.28 5.88 -20.72
C LYS A 145 21.99 5.81 -21.53
N ALA A 146 21.01 5.01 -21.09
CA ALA A 146 19.72 4.92 -21.75
C ALA A 146 18.98 6.27 -21.75
N TYR A 147 18.99 6.99 -20.62
CA TYR A 147 18.43 8.34 -20.55
C TYR A 147 19.17 9.28 -21.49
N GLU A 148 20.51 9.29 -21.50
CA GLU A 148 21.35 10.19 -22.28
C GLU A 148 21.14 10.02 -23.80
N THR A 149 21.13 8.78 -24.29
CA THR A 149 21.03 8.48 -25.72
C THR A 149 19.61 8.46 -26.26
N ALA A 150 18.60 8.38 -25.39
CA ALA A 150 17.20 8.42 -25.78
C ALA A 150 16.87 9.75 -26.48
N LYS A 151 16.24 9.64 -27.65
CA LYS A 151 15.70 10.79 -28.39
C LYS A 151 14.55 11.44 -27.62
N SER A 152 14.29 12.71 -27.91
CA SER A 152 13.13 13.45 -27.41
C SER A 152 11.81 12.80 -27.86
N GLY A 153 10.72 13.17 -27.20
CA GLY A 153 9.41 12.56 -27.38
C GLY A 153 9.10 11.54 -26.29
N LEU A 154 7.82 11.46 -25.92
CA LEU A 154 7.32 10.62 -24.85
C LEU A 154 6.65 9.37 -25.43
N ASP A 155 7.03 8.21 -24.90
CA ASP A 155 6.50 6.90 -25.25
C ASP A 155 6.63 5.96 -24.04
N GLU A 156 6.06 4.75 -24.13
CA GLU A 156 6.14 3.74 -23.08
C GLU A 156 7.60 3.39 -22.72
N CYS A 157 8.50 3.34 -23.70
CA CYS A 157 9.91 3.08 -23.46
C CYS A 157 10.58 4.19 -22.64
N LYS A 158 10.15 5.46 -22.77
CA LYS A 158 10.61 6.55 -21.90
C LYS A 158 10.08 6.39 -20.49
N MET A 159 8.85 5.95 -20.31
CA MET A 159 8.32 5.66 -18.98
C MET A 159 9.09 4.54 -18.29
N GLU A 160 9.58 3.53 -19.02
CA GLU A 160 10.54 2.58 -18.46
C GLU A 160 11.82 3.24 -17.96
N ILE A 161 12.34 4.25 -18.69
CA ILE A 161 13.50 5.02 -18.25
C ILE A 161 13.17 5.80 -16.96
N ALA A 162 11.99 6.41 -16.85
CA ALA A 162 11.56 7.10 -15.62
C ALA A 162 11.52 6.15 -14.41
N ASN A 163 10.92 4.97 -14.56
CA ASN A 163 10.87 3.95 -13.52
C ASN A 163 12.26 3.47 -13.09
N ARG A 164 13.16 3.24 -14.06
CA ARG A 164 14.55 2.83 -13.78
C ARG A 164 15.35 3.96 -13.12
N LEU A 165 15.15 5.21 -13.54
CA LEU A 165 15.75 6.39 -12.91
C LEU A 165 15.27 6.56 -11.48
N PHE A 166 13.99 6.27 -11.19
CA PHE A 166 13.46 6.24 -9.83
C PHE A 166 14.22 5.22 -8.96
N ILE A 167 14.41 3.98 -9.44
CA ILE A 167 15.16 2.96 -8.69
C ILE A 167 16.64 3.36 -8.51
N ALA A 168 17.29 3.89 -9.54
CA ALA A 168 18.66 4.40 -9.45
C ALA A 168 18.76 5.57 -8.44
N THR A 169 17.73 6.41 -8.36
CA THR A 169 17.63 7.52 -7.40
C THR A 169 17.58 7.00 -5.96
N ILE A 170 16.69 6.05 -5.65
CA ILE A 170 16.61 5.48 -4.29
C ILE A 170 17.82 4.60 -3.93
N SER A 171 18.58 4.17 -4.95
CA SER A 171 19.87 3.50 -4.78
C SER A 171 20.98 4.47 -4.34
N GLY A 172 20.76 5.79 -4.44
CA GLY A 172 21.65 6.84 -3.95
C GLY A 172 22.40 7.60 -5.02
N ASP A 173 22.14 7.36 -6.31
CA ASP A 173 22.84 8.05 -7.39
C ASP A 173 22.28 9.46 -7.63
N LYS A 174 23.14 10.47 -7.48
CA LYS A 174 22.76 11.89 -7.60
C LYS A 174 22.45 12.29 -9.04
N LYS A 175 23.13 11.70 -10.03
CA LYS A 175 22.94 12.01 -11.44
C LYS A 175 21.60 11.45 -11.93
N ALA A 176 21.28 10.22 -11.53
CA ALA A 176 19.98 9.60 -11.76
C ALA A 176 18.85 10.42 -11.14
N ARG A 177 19.03 10.94 -9.91
CA ARG A 177 18.07 11.86 -9.28
C ARG A 177 17.84 13.11 -10.11
N GLN A 178 18.92 13.72 -10.61
CA GLN A 178 18.80 14.90 -11.46
C GLN A 178 18.04 14.57 -12.75
N TYR A 179 18.43 13.51 -13.45
CA TYR A 179 17.76 13.05 -14.67
C TYR A 179 16.29 12.67 -14.43
N PHE A 180 15.97 12.07 -13.29
CA PHE A 180 14.59 11.80 -12.91
C PHE A 180 13.78 13.09 -12.82
N LYS A 181 14.31 14.15 -12.18
CA LYS A 181 13.63 15.46 -12.06
C LYS A 181 13.52 16.22 -13.38
N GLU A 182 14.51 16.06 -14.25
CA GLU A 182 14.56 16.71 -15.58
C GLU A 182 13.80 15.93 -16.66
N PHE A 183 13.24 14.77 -16.32
CA PHE A 183 12.63 13.84 -17.27
C PHE A 183 11.62 14.51 -18.21
N LYS A 184 10.67 15.28 -17.66
CA LYS A 184 9.67 16.03 -18.43
C LYS A 184 10.29 17.11 -19.33
N ASN A 185 11.43 17.69 -18.93
CA ASN A 185 12.12 18.71 -19.72
C ASN A 185 12.78 18.07 -20.95
N LYS A 186 13.25 16.82 -20.84
CA LYS A 186 13.89 16.11 -21.95
C LYS A 186 12.90 15.47 -22.92
N PHE A 187 11.87 14.81 -22.42
CA PHE A 187 10.98 13.99 -23.25
C PHE A 187 9.67 14.69 -23.64
N GLY A 188 9.36 15.82 -23.02
CA GLY A 188 8.17 16.63 -23.31
C GLY A 188 7.13 16.57 -22.20
N THR A 189 6.01 17.26 -22.44
CA THR A 189 4.87 17.31 -21.51
C THR A 189 4.31 15.92 -21.29
N LEU A 190 4.12 15.56 -20.02
CA LEU A 190 3.42 14.34 -19.63
C LEU A 190 1.92 14.62 -19.62
N ASP A 191 1.13 13.76 -20.24
CA ASP A 191 -0.33 13.80 -20.21
C ASP A 191 -0.94 12.41 -19.92
N GLY A 192 -2.23 12.41 -19.60
CA GLY A 192 -2.98 11.19 -19.31
C GLY A 192 -2.26 10.23 -18.35
N ALA A 193 -2.21 8.96 -18.73
CA ALA A 193 -1.61 7.89 -17.94
C ALA A 193 -0.10 8.11 -17.63
N PHE A 194 0.65 8.74 -18.55
CA PHE A 194 2.07 9.01 -18.31
C PHE A 194 2.29 10.09 -17.24
N ALA A 195 1.40 11.09 -17.19
CA ALA A 195 1.42 12.10 -16.13
C ALA A 195 1.08 11.50 -14.76
N GLU A 196 0.10 10.61 -14.71
CA GLU A 196 -0.31 9.90 -13.49
C GLU A 196 0.82 9.01 -12.98
N GLU A 197 1.38 8.15 -13.83
CA GLU A 197 2.47 7.25 -13.46
C GLU A 197 3.71 8.01 -12.95
N TYR A 198 4.11 9.08 -13.63
CA TYR A 198 5.24 9.88 -13.17
C TYR A 198 4.95 10.63 -11.86
N SER A 199 3.72 11.10 -11.67
CA SER A 199 3.29 11.73 -10.42
C SER A 199 3.32 10.74 -9.25
N ASP A 200 2.91 9.49 -9.48
CA ASP A 200 3.04 8.40 -8.52
C ASP A 200 4.50 8.16 -8.14
N LEU A 201 5.42 8.12 -9.11
CA LEU A 201 6.86 7.96 -8.85
C LEU A 201 7.43 9.14 -8.04
N ILE A 202 6.97 10.36 -8.29
CA ILE A 202 7.35 11.54 -7.48
C ILE A 202 6.84 11.37 -6.04
N ALA A 203 5.57 11.03 -5.85
CA ALA A 203 4.98 10.85 -4.52
C ALA A 203 5.70 9.75 -3.72
N MET A 204 6.07 8.65 -4.41
CA MET A 204 6.89 7.60 -3.85
C MET A 204 8.28 8.14 -3.46
N LEU A 205 8.93 8.93 -4.32
CA LEU A 205 10.25 9.50 -4.01
C LEU A 205 10.19 10.46 -2.82
N ASP A 206 9.16 11.29 -2.72
CA ASP A 206 8.95 12.21 -1.60
C ASP A 206 8.74 11.44 -0.29
N LEU A 207 7.97 10.35 -0.33
CA LEU A 207 7.80 9.46 0.82
C LEU A 207 9.12 8.77 1.20
N TRP A 208 9.93 8.37 0.22
CA TRP A 208 11.27 7.83 0.45
C TRP A 208 12.20 8.86 1.10
N ASP A 209 12.11 10.13 0.75
CA ASP A 209 13.01 11.15 1.30
C ASP A 209 12.65 11.57 2.73
N LYS A 210 11.40 11.38 3.15
CA LYS A 210 10.99 11.61 4.54
C LYS A 210 11.71 10.63 5.48
N LYS A 211 12.40 11.16 6.49
CA LYS A 211 12.97 10.36 7.59
C LYS A 211 11.81 9.69 8.34
N ASN A 212 11.95 8.38 8.60
CA ASN A 212 10.95 7.50 9.21
C ASN A 212 10.22 8.18 10.39
N ASN A 213 9.02 8.71 10.12
CA ASN A 213 7.89 8.96 11.03
C ASN A 213 6.89 9.84 10.25
N VAL A 214 6.09 9.20 9.40
CA VAL A 214 4.79 9.78 9.05
C VAL A 214 3.87 9.40 10.22
N PRO A 215 3.38 10.37 11.02
CA PRO A 215 2.56 10.10 12.19
C PRO A 215 1.25 9.38 11.84
#